data_AF-A0A3N5LAZ5-F1
#
_entry.id   AF-A0A3N5LAZ5-F1
#
_cell.length_a   1.000
_cell.length_b   1.000
_cell.length_c   1.000
_cell.angle_alpha   90.00
_cell.angle_beta   90.00
_cell.angle_gamma   90.00
#
_symmetry.space_group_name_H-M   'P 1'
#
loop_
_entity.id
_entity.type
_entity.pdbx_description
1 polymer ?
#
loop_
_entity_poly.entity_id
_entity_poly.type
_entity_poly.pdbx_seq_one_letter_code
_entity_poly.pdbx_strand_id
1 'polypeptide(L)' 'MKRIARLWNRLRDKTYRDAFVWSEIRAGLPFQIRALREKKGWTQAQLADRVGMTQSRISKVED' A
#
# COMPACT_ATOMS: atom_id res chain seq x y z
N MET A 1 -15.96 -15.71 16.19
CA MET A 1 -16.84 -14.54 16.50
C MET A 1 -16.23 -13.51 17.47
N LYS A 2 -15.67 -13.89 18.63
CA LYS A 2 -15.13 -12.93 19.63
C LYS A 2 -14.03 -11.97 19.14
N ARG A 3 -13.20 -12.38 18.16
CA ARG A 3 -12.11 -11.53 17.61
C ARG A 3 -12.65 -10.37 16.75
N ILE A 4 -13.66 -10.64 15.92
CA ILE A 4 -14.30 -9.63 15.07
C ILE A 4 -15.03 -8.60 15.92
N ALA A 5 -15.79 -9.05 16.93
CA ALA A 5 -16.45 -8.15 17.88
C ALA A 5 -15.46 -7.21 18.61
N ARG A 6 -14.29 -7.73 19.03
CA ARG A 6 -13.22 -6.92 19.63
C ARG A 6 -12.64 -5.89 18.66
N LEU A 7 -12.43 -6.26 17.40
CA LEU A 7 -11.97 -5.32 16.38
C LEU A 7 -13.01 -4.21 16.16
N TRP A 8 -14.28 -4.56 15.99
CA TRP A 8 -15.37 -3.60 15.82
C TRP A 8 -15.43 -2.58 16.94
N ASN A 9 -15.27 -3.01 18.19
CA ASN A 9 -15.24 -2.08 19.32
C ASN A 9 -14.06 -1.11 19.24
N ARG A 10 -12.85 -1.57 18.87
CA ARG A 10 -11.69 -0.70 18.70
C ARG A 10 -11.84 0.27 17.52
N LEU A 11 -12.45 -0.18 16.43
CA LEU A 11 -12.71 0.64 15.25
C LEU A 11 -13.74 1.75 15.49
N ARG A 12 -14.45 1.79 16.64
CA ARG A 12 -15.31 2.92 16.99
C ARG A 12 -14.50 4.18 17.32
N ASP A 13 -13.33 4.01 17.93
CA ASP A 13 -12.41 5.12 18.18
C ASP A 13 -11.83 5.64 16.86
N LYS A 14 -11.94 6.96 16.62
CA LYS A 14 -11.54 7.57 15.35
C LYS A 14 -10.04 7.44 15.13
N THR A 15 -9.24 7.74 16.15
CA THR A 15 -7.78 7.69 16.08
C THR A 15 -7.29 6.28 15.76
N TYR A 16 -7.84 5.28 16.44
CA TYR A 16 -7.55 3.87 16.17
C TYR A 16 -7.95 3.46 14.76
N ARG A 17 -9.15 3.84 14.32
CA ARG A 17 -9.65 3.52 12.98
C ARG A 17 -8.80 4.14 11.89
N ASP A 18 -8.41 5.41 12.03
CA ASP A 18 -7.56 6.09 11.06
C ASP A 18 -6.18 5.41 10.98
N ALA A 19 -5.57 5.07 12.12
CA ALA A 19 -4.30 4.35 12.15
C ALA A 19 -4.40 2.95 11.54
N PHE A 20 -5.50 2.23 11.81
CA PHE A 20 -5.77 0.93 11.22
C PHE A 20 -5.89 1.03 9.69
N VAL A 21 -6.73 1.93 9.19
CA VAL A 21 -6.88 2.14 7.73
C VAL A 21 -5.56 2.56 7.09
N TRP A 22 -4.80 3.44 7.74
CA TRP A 22 -3.46 3.81 7.27
C TRP A 22 -2.51 2.61 7.16
N SER A 23 -2.53 1.72 8.14
CA SER A 23 -1.74 0.49 8.10
C SER A 23 -2.13 -0.40 6.93
N GLU A 24 -3.43 -0.59 6.70
CA GLU A 24 -3.93 -1.39 5.58
C GLU A 24 -3.57 -0.77 4.22
N ILE A 25 -3.67 0.56 4.08
CA ILE A 25 -3.26 1.27 2.87
C ILE A 25 -1.75 1.12 2.63
N ARG A 26 -0.92 1.34 3.66
CA ARG A 26 0.54 1.22 3.54
C ARG A 26 0.97 -0.20 3.17
N ALA A 27 0.29 -1.22 3.70
CA ALA A 27 0.57 -2.60 3.35
C ALA A 27 0.07 -2.94 1.94
N GLY A 28 -1.10 -2.45 1.53
CA GLY A 28 -1.74 -2.87 0.28
C GLY A 28 -1.30 -2.11 -0.98
N LEU A 29 -1.03 -0.80 -0.85
CA LEU A 29 -0.74 0.07 -1.99
C LEU A 29 0.53 -0.33 -2.77
N PRO A 30 1.64 -0.75 -2.13
CA PRO A 30 2.84 -1.22 -2.84
C PRO A 30 2.54 -2.36 -3.82
N PHE A 31 1.76 -3.35 -3.39
CA PHE A 31 1.34 -4.47 -4.22
C PHE A 31 0.48 -4.03 -5.41
N GLN A 32 -0.40 -3.05 -5.21
CA GLN A 32 -1.24 -2.51 -6.29
C GLN A 32 -0.41 -1.76 -7.33
N ILE A 33 0.57 -0.96 -6.91
CA ILE A 33 1.48 -0.24 -7.81
C ILE A 33 2.29 -1.24 -8.65
N ARG A 34 2.87 -2.26 -8.00
CA ARG A 34 3.59 -3.34 -8.68
C ARG A 34 2.71 -4.06 -9.69
N ALA A 35 1.50 -4.46 -9.31
CA ALA A 35 0.57 -5.16 -10.19
C ALA A 35 0.19 -4.30 -11.42
N LEU A 36 -0.04 -3.00 -11.24
CA LEU A 36 -0.34 -2.08 -12.34
C LEU A 36 0.87 -1.88 -13.26
N ARG A 37 2.08 -1.79 -12.71
CA ARG A 37 3.33 -1.69 -13.48
C ARG A 37 3.54 -2.94 -14.33
N GLU A 38 3.43 -4.11 -13.72
CA GLU A 38 3.59 -5.41 -14.40
C GLU A 38 2.51 -5.63 -15.47
N LYS A 39 1.25 -5.25 -15.20
CA LYS A 39 0.16 -5.29 -16.19
C LYS A 39 0.46 -4.44 -17.44
N LYS A 40 1.26 -3.37 -17.30
CA LYS A 40 1.72 -2.53 -18.43
C LYS A 40 3.00 -3.04 -19.09
N GLY A 41 3.56 -4.15 -18.63
CA GLY A 41 4.81 -4.72 -19.14
C GLY A 41 6.04 -3.88 -18.80
N TRP A 42 5.98 -3.03 -17.77
CA TRP A 42 7.08 -2.14 -17.42
C TRP A 42 8.01 -2.76 -16.39
N THR A 43 9.32 -2.59 -16.57
CA THR A 43 10.30 -2.78 -15.50
C THR A 43 10.21 -1.64 -14.48
N GLN A 44 10.78 -1.82 -13.28
CA GLN A 44 10.84 -0.74 -12.29
C GLN A 44 11.61 0.48 -12.81
N ALA A 45 12.68 0.29 -13.59
CA ALA A 45 13.42 1.38 -14.23
C ALA A 45 12.53 2.16 -15.21
N GLN A 46 11.75 1.46 -16.04
CA GLN A 46 10.82 2.09 -16.98
C GLN A 46 9.71 2.88 -16.29
N LEU A 47 9.23 2.44 -15.12
CA LEU A 47 8.31 3.24 -14.31
C LEU A 47 9.02 4.47 -13.73
N ALA A 48 10.24 4.28 -13.22
CA ALA A 48 11.05 5.34 -12.63
C ALA A 48 11.28 6.50 -13.61
N ASP A 49 11.67 6.18 -14.85
CA ASP A 49 11.86 7.16 -15.92
C ASP A 49 10.58 7.94 -16.24
N ARG A 50 9.41 7.28 -16.21
CA ARG A 50 8.11 7.89 -16.52
C ARG A 50 7.62 8.85 -15.44
N VAL A 51 8.00 8.62 -14.19
CA VAL A 51 7.54 9.44 -13.05
C VAL A 51 8.64 10.35 -12.49
N GLY A 52 9.79 10.43 -13.17
CA GLY A 52 10.92 11.28 -12.77
C GLY A 52 11.56 10.85 -11.44
N MET A 53 11.66 9.55 -11.18
CA MET A 53 12.25 8.98 -9.97
C MET A 53 13.41 8.03 -10.31
N THR A 54 14.18 7.63 -9.28
CA THR A 54 15.17 6.56 -9.42
C THR A 54 14.50 5.18 -9.31
N GLN A 55 15.09 4.15 -9.95
CA GLN A 55 14.61 2.77 -9.81
C GLN A 55 14.63 2.30 -8.35
N SER A 56 15.64 2.71 -7.56
CA SER A 56 15.71 2.42 -6.12
C SER A 56 14.55 3.04 -5.33
N ARG A 57 14.04 4.20 -5.76
CA ARG A 57 12.85 4.83 -5.15
C ARG A 57 11.59 4.05 -5.49
N ILE A 58 11.46 3.55 -6.73
CA ILE A 58 10.36 2.68 -7.13
C ILE A 58 10.36 1.37 -6.35
N SER A 59 11.54 0.75 -6.14
CA SER A 59 11.65 -0.45 -5.29
C SER A 59 11.06 -0.21 -3.90
N LYS A 60 11.41 0.90 -3.25
CA LYS A 60 10.87 1.27 -1.92
C LYS A 60 9.39 1.64 -1.91
N VAL A 61 8.81 1.95 -3.07
CA VAL A 61 7.37 2.25 -3.20
C VAL A 61 6.57 0.95 -3.40
N GLU A 62 7.21 -0.09 -3.93
CA GLU A 62 6.62 -1.41 -4.20
C GLU A 62 6.88 -2.45 -3.11
N ASP A 63 7.73 -2.14 -2.12
CA ASP A 63 7.95 -2.88 -0.87
C ASP A 63 6.99 -2.41 0.24
#